data_AF-A6F7M1-F1
#
_entry.id   AF-A6F7M1-F1
#
_cell.length_a   1.000
_cell.length_b   1.000
_cell.length_c   1.000
_cell.angle_alpha   90.00
_cell.angle_beta   90.00
_cell.angle_gamma   90.00
#
_symmetry.space_group_name_H-M   'P 1'
#
loop_
_entity.id
_entity.type
_entity.pdbx_description
1 polymer ?
#
loop_
_entity_poly.entity_id
_entity_poly.type
_entity_poly.pdbx_seq_one_letter_code
_entity_poly.pdbx_strand_id
1 'polypeptide(L)'
;MRARLGLLLAQHAYLMGDKVSLADYAILPLVRQFARVDRQWYLQAPLPHLRNWLNKHLQDQRFAKAMAKYPQWLETNEEFLFGHAD
;
A
#
# COMPACT_ATOMS: atom_id res chain seq x y z
N MET A 1 7.27 -4.10 14.44
CA MET A 1 6.79 -3.46 13.20
C MET A 1 5.40 -2.82 13.35
N ARG A 2 4.34 -3.59 13.68
CA ARG A 2 2.96 -3.07 13.81
C ARG A 2 2.82 -1.89 14.80
N ALA A 3 3.38 -2.04 16.00
CA ALA A 3 3.32 -1.00 17.04
C ALA A 3 4.00 0.32 16.63
N ARG A 4 5.15 0.24 15.92
CA ARG A 4 5.90 1.42 15.49
C ARG A 4 5.18 2.19 14.39
N LEU A 5 4.59 1.49 13.42
CA LEU A 5 3.80 2.14 12.36
C LEU A 5 2.57 2.84 12.94
N GLY A 6 1.87 2.19 13.89
CA GLY A 6 0.74 2.81 14.58
C GLY A 6 1.10 4.11 15.29
N LEU A 7 2.25 4.15 15.98
CA LEU A 7 2.73 5.34 16.69
C LEU A 7 3.12 6.49 15.75
N LEU A 8 3.77 6.20 14.62
CA LEU A 8 4.14 7.21 13.63
C LEU A 8 2.89 7.83 13.00
N LEU A 9 1.92 6.99 12.62
CA LEU A 9 0.68 7.42 11.96
C LEU A 9 -0.34 8.05 12.94
N ALA A 10 -0.13 7.90 14.25
CA ALA A 10 -0.88 8.64 15.26
C ALA A 10 -0.44 10.11 15.34
N GLN A 11 0.83 10.39 15.00
CA GLN A 11 1.42 11.74 15.07
C GLN A 11 1.36 12.47 13.73
N HIS A 12 1.40 11.73 12.61
CA HIS A 12 1.51 12.29 11.27
C HIS A 12 0.54 11.62 10.29
N ALA A 13 0.20 12.32 9.21
CA ALA A 13 -0.66 11.77 8.17
C ALA A 13 0.00 10.60 7.39
N TYR A 14 1.32 10.59 7.30
CA TYR A 14 2.15 9.60 6.59
C TYR A 14 3.37 9.21 7.43
N LEU A 15 4.13 8.20 6.98
CA LEU A 15 5.21 7.60 7.80
C LEU A 15 6.36 8.55 8.15
N MET A 16 6.59 9.58 7.33
CA MET A 16 7.70 10.53 7.47
C MET A 16 7.21 11.99 7.62
N GLY A 17 5.95 12.20 8.06
CA GLY A 17 5.36 13.53 8.26
C GLY A 17 4.03 13.70 7.54
N ASP A 18 3.68 14.94 7.17
CA ASP A 18 2.36 15.25 6.62
C ASP A 18 2.25 15.13 5.10
N LYS A 19 3.35 14.74 4.43
CA LYS A 19 3.40 14.47 2.99
C LYS A 19 3.75 13.01 2.74
N VAL A 20 3.20 12.47 1.65
CA VAL A 20 3.52 11.12 1.20
C VAL A 20 5.01 11.02 0.88
N SER A 21 5.63 9.89 1.22
CA SER A 21 7.05 9.64 1.03
C SER A 21 7.32 8.29 0.39
N LEU A 22 8.55 8.06 -0.06
CA LEU A 22 8.98 6.75 -0.55
C LEU A 22 8.74 5.64 0.49
N ALA A 23 8.89 5.97 1.78
CA ALA A 23 8.66 5.01 2.87
C ALA A 23 7.21 4.49 2.86
N ASP A 24 6.23 5.34 2.54
CA ASP A 24 4.83 4.92 2.47
C ASP A 24 4.63 3.86 1.38
N TYR A 25 5.17 4.10 0.18
CA TYR A 25 5.04 3.18 -0.94
C TYR A 25 5.85 1.89 -0.76
N ALA A 26 6.98 1.93 -0.06
CA ALA A 26 7.76 0.73 0.24
C ALA A 26 7.02 -0.20 1.23
N ILE A 27 6.31 0.37 2.20
CA ILE A 27 5.63 -0.39 3.27
C ILE A 27 4.20 -0.81 2.86
N LEU A 28 3.53 -0.02 2.02
CA LEU A 28 2.15 -0.24 1.61
C LEU A 28 1.84 -1.65 1.09
N PRO A 29 2.64 -2.25 0.17
CA PRO A 29 2.36 -3.60 -0.33
C PRO A 29 2.38 -4.66 0.77
N LEU A 30 3.26 -4.51 1.77
CA LEU A 30 3.39 -5.46 2.88
C LEU A 30 2.20 -5.36 3.84
N VAL A 31 1.81 -4.13 4.19
CA VAL A 31 0.63 -3.89 5.04
C VAL A 31 -0.63 -4.38 4.35
N ARG A 32 -0.77 -4.14 3.03
CA ARG A 32 -1.91 -4.63 2.23
C ARG A 32 -1.98 -6.16 2.21
N GLN A 33 -0.85 -6.84 1.98
CA GLN A 33 -0.80 -8.31 2.00
C GLN A 33 -1.19 -8.84 3.37
N PHE A 34 -0.62 -8.26 4.43
CA PHE A 34 -0.91 -8.67 5.80
C PHE A 34 -2.38 -8.47 6.18
N ALA A 35 -2.98 -7.33 5.81
CA ALA A 35 -4.41 -7.05 6.05
C ALA A 35 -5.36 -8.02 5.32
N ARG A 36 -4.88 -8.70 4.27
CA ARG A 36 -5.64 -9.72 3.54
C ARG A 36 -5.54 -11.11 4.14
N VAL A 37 -4.46 -11.44 4.86
CA VAL A 37 -4.25 -12.76 5.46
C VAL A 37 -5.33 -13.06 6.51
N ASP A 38 -5.59 -12.11 7.40
CA ASP A 38 -6.69 -12.20 8.37
C ASP A 38 -7.46 -10.87 8.40
N ARG A 39 -8.44 -10.79 7.49
CA ARG A 39 -9.26 -9.60 7.32
C ARG A 39 -10.12 -9.31 8.54
N GLN A 40 -10.66 -10.34 9.19
CA GLN A 40 -11.57 -10.17 10.32
C GLN A 40 -10.83 -9.58 11.52
N TRP A 41 -9.68 -10.15 11.87
CA TRP A 41 -8.83 -9.58 12.92
C TRP A 41 -8.39 -8.16 12.57
N TYR A 42 -8.00 -7.88 11.32
CA TYR A 42 -7.54 -6.55 10.91
C TYR A 42 -8.62 -5.46 11.09
N LEU A 43 -9.88 -5.79 10.79
CA LEU A 43 -11.02 -4.88 10.98
C LEU A 43 -11.28 -4.59 12.47
N GLN A 44 -10.99 -5.55 13.36
CA GLN A 44 -11.22 -5.41 14.81
C GLN A 44 -10.01 -4.85 15.57
N ALA A 45 -8.80 -4.92 15.00
CA ALA A 45 -7.57 -4.52 15.67
C ALA A 45 -7.62 -3.04 16.15
N PRO A 46 -6.94 -2.66 17.25
CA PRO A 46 -6.92 -1.28 17.73
C PRO A 46 -5.91 -0.42 16.94
N LEU A 47 -6.04 -0.38 15.60
CA LEU A 47 -5.11 0.29 14.69
C LEU A 47 -5.82 1.30 13.76
N PRO A 48 -6.57 2.28 14.30
CA PRO A 48 -7.39 3.19 13.49
C PRO A 48 -6.57 4.04 12.52
N HIS A 49 -5.41 4.55 12.95
CA HIS A 49 -4.54 5.36 12.09
C HIS A 49 -3.94 4.57 10.93
N LEU A 50 -3.50 3.33 11.20
CA LEU A 50 -2.98 2.44 10.16
C LEU A 50 -4.07 2.06 9.15
N ARG A 51 -5.29 1.81 9.61
CA ARG A 51 -6.44 1.56 8.72
C ARG A 51 -6.76 2.76 7.84
N ASN A 52 -6.80 3.95 8.43
CA ASN A 52 -7.04 5.18 7.68
C ASN A 52 -5.95 5.43 6.63
N TRP A 53 -4.69 5.29 7.03
CA TRP A 53 -3.54 5.39 6.12
C TRP A 53 -3.63 4.37 4.97
N LEU A 54 -3.93 3.10 5.27
CA LEU A 54 -4.09 2.08 4.24
C LEU A 54 -5.25 2.43 3.29
N ASN A 55 -6.41 2.82 3.81
CA ASN A 55 -7.58 3.15 3.01
C ASN A 55 -7.32 4.33 2.07
N LYS A 56 -6.62 5.38 2.54
CA LYS A 56 -6.23 6.53 1.71
C LYS A 56 -5.39 6.09 0.51
N HIS A 57 -4.40 5.23 0.73
CA HIS A 57 -3.55 4.72 -0.35
C HIS A 57 -4.30 3.80 -1.31
N LEU A 58 -5.21 2.95 -0.80
CA LEU A 58 -6.01 2.06 -1.65
C LEU A 58 -7.01 2.83 -2.54
N GLN A 59 -7.42 4.03 -2.14
CA GLN A 59 -8.30 4.91 -2.91
C GLN A 59 -7.54 5.82 -3.90
N ASP A 60 -6.21 5.89 -3.82
CA ASP A 60 -5.40 6.72 -4.71
C ASP A 60 -5.27 6.07 -6.10
N GLN A 61 -5.63 6.83 -7.14
CA GLN A 61 -5.51 6.39 -8.54
C GLN A 61 -4.08 6.03 -8.93
N ARG A 62 -3.06 6.70 -8.36
CA ARG A 62 -1.65 6.40 -8.62
C ARG A 62 -1.29 4.98 -8.17
N PHE A 63 -1.82 4.57 -7.02
CA PHE A 63 -1.62 3.22 -6.51
C PHE A 63 -2.30 2.18 -7.40
N ALA A 64 -3.52 2.45 -7.86
CA ALA A 64 -4.23 1.56 -8.77
C ALA A 64 -3.44 1.33 -10.07
N LYS A 65 -2.89 2.40 -10.67
CA LYS A 65 -2.03 2.32 -11.86
C LYS A 65 -0.76 1.50 -11.60
N ALA A 66 -0.08 1.74 -10.47
CA ALA A 66 1.14 1.01 -10.12
C ALA A 66 0.92 -0.49 -9.86
N MET A 67 -0.31 -0.88 -9.47
CA MET A 67 -0.68 -2.26 -9.16
C MET A 67 -1.39 -2.98 -10.30
N ALA A 68 -1.38 -2.41 -11.51
CA ALA A 68 -1.83 -3.10 -12.71
C ALA A 68 -1.14 -4.47 -12.81
N LYS A 69 -1.94 -5.50 -13.07
CA LYS A 69 -1.40 -6.85 -13.29
C LYS A 69 -0.91 -6.92 -14.71
N TYR A 70 0.32 -7.36 -14.87
CA TYR A 70 0.87 -7.74 -16.16
C TYR A 70 0.87 -9.27 -16.26
N PRO A 71 0.63 -9.84 -17.45
CA PRO A 71 0.83 -11.25 -17.71
C PRO A 71 2.20 -11.70 -17.21
N GLN A 72 2.26 -12.93 -16.70
CA GLN A 72 3.53 -13.51 -16.36
C GLN A 72 4.30 -13.79 -17.64
N TRP A 73 5.55 -13.34 -17.68
CA TRP A 73 6.41 -13.52 -18.85
C TRP A 73 6.49 -14.99 -19.30
N LEU A 74 6.61 -15.93 -18.35
CA LEU A 74 6.71 -17.37 -18.63
C LEU A 74 5.47 -17.98 -19.31
N GLU A 75 4.30 -17.36 -19.16
CA GLU A 75 3.04 -17.89 -19.72
C GLU A 75 2.75 -17.33 -21.11
N THR A 76 3.30 -16.17 -21.45
CA THR A 76 2.90 -15.40 -22.63
C THR A 76 4.05 -15.04 -23.57
N ASN A 77 5.31 -15.06 -23.10
CA ASN A 77 6.48 -14.48 -23.77
C ASN A 77 6.25 -13.03 -24.26
N GLU A 78 5.28 -12.32 -23.68
CA GLU A 78 4.98 -10.94 -24.03
C GLU A 78 5.87 -9.97 -23.24
N GLU A 79 6.46 -9.02 -23.94
CA GLU A 79 7.22 -7.91 -23.34
C GLU A 79 6.28 -6.74 -23.05
N PHE A 80 6.37 -6.16 -21.85
CA PHE A 80 5.60 -4.99 -21.45
C PHE A 80 6.52 -3.78 -21.26
N LEU A 81 6.36 -2.78 -22.13
CA LEU A 81 7.08 -1.52 -22.02
C LEU A 81 6.38 -0.60 -21.01
N PHE A 82 7.05 -0.33 -19.89
CA PHE A 82 6.59 0.67 -18.93
C PHE A 82 6.85 2.09 -19.47
N GLY A 83 5.82 2.93 -19.44
CA GLY A 83 5.96 4.37 -19.74
C GLY A 83 5.72 4.78 -21.19
N HIS A 84 4.82 4.10 -21.92
CA HIS A 84 4.28 4.69 -23.15
C HIS A 84 3.60 6.03 -22.83
N ALA A 85 4.07 7.08 -23.49
CA ALA A 85 3.53 8.43 -23.37
C ALA A 85 2.24 8.54 -24.19
N ASP A 86 1.12 8.69 -23.49
CA ASP A 86 -0.05 9.41 -23.99
C ASP A 86 -0.07 10.79 -23.30
#